data_AF-A0A6N9U7E2-F1
#
_entry.id   AF-A0A6N9U7E2-F1
#
_cell.length_a   1.000
_cell.length_b   1.000
_cell.length_c   1.000
_cell.angle_alpha   90.00
_cell.angle_beta   90.00
_cell.angle_gamma   90.00
#
_symmetry.space_group_name_H-M   'P 1'
#
loop_
_entity.id
_entity.type
_entity.pdbx_description
1 polymer ?
#
loop_
_entity_poly.entity_id
_entity_poly.type
_entity_poly.pdbx_seq_one_letter_code
_entity_poly.pdbx_strand_id
1 'polypeptide(L)'
;MAGTQGPAHTSRSLSASVDELPGEYASVSHAAVAKLANGSQDNPTVNTIMALCEALGGVPPAHLLPHDSYADLDALESFEDPQARRVLLLLQGLPQSELCNVITDLERRRADLGLPQVGDTSRATGKRRRRRSRDEAARYAADALEGL
;
A
#
# COMPACT_ATOMS: atom_id res chain seq x y z
N MET A 1 10.65 16.55 7.01
CA MET A 1 9.60 17.13 6.13
C MET A 1 8.27 16.57 6.59
N ALA A 2 7.34 17.44 6.97
CA ALA A 2 6.07 17.06 7.56
C ALA A 2 5.14 16.51 6.47
N GLY A 3 4.77 15.23 6.58
CA GLY A 3 3.74 14.64 5.73
C GLY A 3 2.40 15.27 6.06
N THR A 4 1.87 16.10 5.17
CA THR A 4 0.49 16.56 5.21
C THR A 4 -0.42 15.34 5.03
N GLN A 5 -0.89 14.77 6.14
CA GLN A 5 -2.04 13.87 6.10
C GLN A 5 -3.26 14.70 5.68
N GLY A 6 -3.54 14.72 4.38
CA GLY A 6 -4.81 15.21 3.86
C GLY A 6 -5.98 14.45 4.49
N PRO A 7 -7.21 14.99 4.41
CA PRO A 7 -8.39 14.31 4.93
C PRO A 7 -8.48 12.89 4.33
N ALA A 8 -8.76 11.90 5.18
CA ALA A 8 -8.86 10.51 4.76
C ALA A 8 -9.85 10.36 3.59
N HIS A 9 -9.41 9.75 2.48
CA HIS A 9 -10.27 9.55 1.32
C HIS A 9 -11.48 8.68 1.70
N THR A 10 -12.68 9.24 1.50
CA THR A 10 -13.94 8.48 1.51
C THR A 10 -14.14 7.84 0.14
N SER A 11 -14.98 6.80 0.03
CA SER A 11 -15.30 6.20 -1.27
C SER A 11 -15.89 7.21 -2.27
N ARG A 12 -16.61 8.23 -1.76
CA ARG A 12 -17.15 9.32 -2.59
C ARG A 12 -16.06 10.28 -3.06
N SER A 13 -15.17 10.72 -2.15
CA SER A 13 -14.08 11.61 -2.54
C SER A 13 -13.09 10.93 -3.48
N LEU A 14 -12.84 9.63 -3.31
CA LEU A 14 -11.96 8.88 -4.20
C LEU A 14 -12.58 8.68 -5.59
N SER A 15 -13.87 8.37 -5.66
CA SER A 15 -14.61 8.30 -6.93
C SER A 15 -14.60 9.65 -7.66
N ALA A 16 -14.83 10.76 -6.95
CA ALA A 16 -14.73 12.09 -7.55
C ALA A 16 -13.32 12.41 -8.04
N SER A 17 -12.29 12.04 -7.27
CA SER A 17 -10.89 12.23 -7.66
C SER A 17 -10.55 11.46 -8.94
N VAL A 18 -11.10 10.25 -9.12
CA VAL A 18 -10.97 9.46 -10.37
C VAL A 18 -11.64 10.16 -11.54
N ASP A 19 -12.85 10.70 -11.34
CA ASP A 19 -13.59 11.40 -12.41
C ASP A 19 -12.93 12.72 -12.83
N GLU A 20 -12.13 13.33 -11.95
CA GLU A 20 -11.36 14.55 -12.21
C GLU A 20 -10.00 14.31 -12.90
N LEU A 21 -9.59 13.04 -13.10
CA LEU A 21 -8.29 12.73 -13.69
C LEU A 21 -8.22 13.14 -15.17
N PRO A 22 -7.12 13.80 -15.59
CA PRO A 22 -6.91 14.12 -17.00
C PRO A 22 -6.55 12.88 -17.80
N GLY A 23 -7.41 12.45 -18.73
CA GLY A 23 -7.13 11.36 -19.67
C GLY A 23 -8.26 10.33 -19.78
N GLU A 24 -8.00 9.22 -20.46
CA GLU A 24 -8.95 8.10 -20.59
C GLU A 24 -8.82 7.13 -19.41
N TYR A 25 -9.07 7.62 -18.19
CA TYR A 25 -9.19 6.75 -17.02
C TYR A 25 -10.59 6.15 -16.95
N ALA A 26 -10.68 4.89 -16.51
CA ALA A 26 -11.97 4.27 -16.29
C ALA A 26 -12.68 4.98 -15.13
N SER A 27 -13.92 5.44 -15.34
CA SER A 27 -14.73 5.95 -14.23
C SER A 27 -15.01 4.83 -13.23
N VAL A 28 -14.79 5.12 -11.95
CA VAL A 28 -15.01 4.18 -10.85
C VAL A 28 -16.02 4.77 -9.89
N SER A 29 -17.24 4.22 -9.89
CA SER A 29 -18.29 4.69 -8.98
C SER A 29 -17.91 4.50 -7.50
N HIS A 30 -18.37 5.41 -6.64
CA HIS A 30 -18.18 5.30 -5.19
C HIS A 30 -18.69 3.96 -4.59
N ALA A 31 -19.74 3.38 -5.18
CA ALA A 31 -20.26 2.08 -4.78
C ALA A 31 -19.28 0.95 -5.11
N ALA A 32 -18.64 0.99 -6.27
CA ALA A 32 -17.58 0.05 -6.65
C ALA A 32 -16.36 0.21 -5.72
N VAL A 33 -15.94 1.44 -5.42
CA VAL A 33 -14.86 1.72 -4.46
C VAL A 33 -15.20 1.11 -3.09
N ALA A 34 -16.42 1.31 -2.59
CA ALA A 34 -16.85 0.75 -1.31
C ALA A 34 -16.86 -0.78 -1.31
N LYS A 35 -17.27 -1.41 -2.41
CA LYS A 35 -17.28 -2.88 -2.57
C LYS A 35 -15.87 -3.47 -2.65
N LEU A 36 -14.94 -2.79 -3.31
CA LEU A 36 -13.53 -3.18 -3.33
C LEU A 36 -12.91 -3.04 -1.92
N ALA A 37 -13.16 -1.90 -1.25
CA ALA A 37 -12.59 -1.61 0.06
C ALA A 37 -13.09 -2.56 1.17
N ASN A 38 -14.32 -3.07 1.06
CA ASN A 38 -14.88 -4.03 2.01
C ASN A 38 -14.73 -5.50 1.58
N GLY A 39 -14.09 -5.76 0.42
CA GLY A 39 -13.86 -7.09 -0.12
C GLY A 39 -15.11 -7.82 -0.62
N SER A 40 -16.25 -7.14 -0.81
CA SER A 40 -17.45 -7.75 -1.42
C SER A 40 -17.39 -7.82 -2.93
N GLN A 41 -16.50 -7.05 -3.55
CA GLN A 41 -16.08 -7.22 -4.93
C GLN A 41 -14.59 -7.51 -4.95
N ASP A 42 -14.22 -8.59 -5.63
CA ASP A 42 -12.85 -8.99 -5.90
C ASP A 42 -12.51 -8.78 -7.39
N ASN A 43 -11.22 -8.89 -7.71
CA ASN A 43 -10.71 -8.84 -9.08
C ASN A 43 -11.07 -7.57 -9.90
N PRO A 44 -10.70 -6.36 -9.43
CA PRO A 44 -10.82 -5.15 -10.27
C PRO A 44 -9.97 -5.27 -11.54
N THR A 45 -10.42 -4.64 -12.63
CA THR A 45 -9.63 -4.60 -13.87
C THR A 45 -8.36 -3.75 -13.68
N VAL A 46 -7.36 -3.98 -14.53
CA VAL A 46 -6.11 -3.19 -14.52
C VAL A 46 -6.41 -1.69 -14.65
N ASN A 47 -7.35 -1.30 -15.52
CA ASN A 47 -7.72 0.10 -15.70
C ASN A 47 -8.31 0.72 -14.42
N THR A 48 -9.13 -0.03 -13.68
CA THR A 48 -9.66 0.41 -12.39
C THR A 48 -8.55 0.57 -11.36
N ILE A 49 -7.60 -0.38 -11.30
CA ILE A 49 -6.44 -0.30 -10.40
C ILE A 49 -5.61 0.95 -10.70
N MET A 50 -5.29 1.19 -11.97
CA MET A 50 -4.50 2.35 -12.39
C MET A 50 -5.21 3.67 -12.11
N ALA A 51 -6.52 3.76 -12.38
CA ALA A 51 -7.32 4.95 -12.08
C ALA A 51 -7.34 5.27 -10.58
N LEU A 52 -7.49 4.25 -9.73
CA LEU A 52 -7.45 4.43 -8.27
C LEU A 52 -6.06 4.86 -7.78
N CYS A 53 -5.00 4.31 -8.36
CA CYS A 53 -3.62 4.65 -8.04
C CYS A 53 -3.29 6.11 -8.37
N GLU A 54 -3.69 6.56 -9.55
CA GLU A 54 -3.53 7.95 -9.98
C GLU A 54 -4.32 8.90 -9.06
N ALA A 55 -5.58 8.56 -8.76
CA ALA A 55 -6.43 9.33 -7.86
C ALA A 55 -5.92 9.40 -6.40
N LEU A 56 -5.06 8.45 -5.99
CA LEU A 56 -4.38 8.44 -4.69
C LEU A 56 -3.06 9.24 -4.70
N GLY A 57 -2.80 10.02 -5.75
CA GLY A 57 -1.59 10.83 -5.88
C GLY A 57 -0.45 10.13 -6.63
N GLY A 58 -0.79 9.27 -7.60
CA GLY A 58 0.19 8.58 -8.44
C GLY A 58 0.95 7.46 -7.71
N VAL A 59 0.30 6.76 -6.78
CA VAL A 59 0.95 5.67 -6.04
C VAL A 59 1.13 4.42 -6.94
N PRO A 60 2.22 3.66 -6.80
CA PRO A 60 2.38 2.39 -7.49
C PRO A 60 1.25 1.38 -7.18
N PRO A 61 0.74 0.59 -8.15
CA PRO A 61 -0.31 -0.42 -7.95
C PRO A 61 -0.05 -1.42 -6.84
N ALA A 62 1.21 -1.66 -6.50
CA ALA A 62 1.60 -2.54 -5.41
C ALA A 62 1.08 -2.07 -4.03
N HIS A 63 0.75 -0.78 -3.87
CA HIS A 63 0.11 -0.21 -2.67
C HIS A 63 -1.34 -0.69 -2.43
N LEU A 64 -1.95 -1.35 -3.42
CA LEU A 64 -3.31 -1.90 -3.30
C LEU A 64 -3.29 -3.41 -3.00
N LEU A 65 -2.12 -4.05 -2.97
CA LEU A 65 -1.99 -5.47 -2.68
C LEU A 65 -2.04 -5.72 -1.16
N PRO A 66 -2.54 -6.88 -0.71
CA PRO A 66 -2.59 -7.21 0.72
C PRO A 66 -1.19 -7.19 1.33
N HIS A 67 -0.96 -6.22 2.22
CA HIS A 67 0.36 -5.80 2.70
C HIS A 67 0.94 -6.62 3.86
N ASP A 68 0.26 -7.63 4.41
CA ASP A 68 0.80 -8.37 5.56
C ASP A 68 2.13 -9.09 5.24
N SER A 69 2.40 -9.38 3.96
CA SER A 69 3.68 -9.92 3.46
C SER A 69 4.46 -8.98 2.54
N TYR A 70 3.86 -7.85 2.14
CA TYR A 70 4.38 -6.90 1.15
C TYR A 70 4.35 -5.45 1.65
N ALA A 71 4.52 -5.24 2.97
CA ALA A 71 4.58 -3.90 3.57
C ALA A 71 5.87 -3.14 3.21
N ASP A 72 6.78 -3.77 2.46
CA ASP A 72 8.07 -3.21 2.09
C ASP A 72 7.98 -2.54 0.72
N LEU A 73 7.34 -1.36 0.70
CA LEU A 73 7.28 -0.50 -0.47
C LEU A 73 8.68 -0.09 -0.92
N ASP A 74 9.61 0.13 0.02
CA ASP A 74 11.01 0.42 -0.27
C ASP A 74 11.69 -0.73 -1.04
N ALA A 75 11.38 -1.98 -0.71
CA ALA A 75 11.86 -3.15 -1.48
C ALA A 75 11.24 -3.24 -2.88
N LEU A 76 9.97 -2.86 -3.04
CA LEU A 76 9.30 -2.82 -4.35
C LEU A 76 9.87 -1.72 -5.24
N GLU A 77 10.09 -0.52 -4.70
CA GLU A 77 10.78 0.58 -5.39
C GLU A 77 12.20 0.16 -5.76
N SER A 78 12.92 -0.51 -4.85
CA SER A 78 14.26 -1.04 -5.13
C SER A 78 14.24 -2.06 -6.27
N PHE A 79 13.19 -2.87 -6.43
CA PHE A 79 13.07 -3.84 -7.52
C PHE A 79 12.96 -3.18 -8.90
N GLU A 80 12.53 -1.91 -9.00
CA GLU A 80 12.49 -1.18 -10.27
C GLU A 80 13.91 -0.89 -10.82
N ASP A 81 14.95 -0.91 -9.98
CA ASP A 81 16.34 -0.76 -10.42
C ASP A 81 16.84 -2.04 -11.15
N PRO A 82 17.30 -1.93 -12.42
CA PRO A 82 17.92 -3.05 -13.14
C PRO A 82 19.08 -3.72 -12.40
N GLN A 83 19.88 -2.98 -11.63
CA GLN A 83 20.99 -3.52 -10.86
C GLN A 83 20.50 -4.31 -9.65
N ALA A 84 19.45 -3.85 -8.96
CA ALA A 84 18.83 -4.60 -7.88
C ALA A 84 18.24 -5.93 -8.39
N ARG A 85 17.57 -5.92 -9.55
CA ARG A 85 17.12 -7.16 -10.21
C ARG A 85 18.27 -8.08 -10.55
N ARG A 86 19.40 -7.53 -11.01
CA ARG A 86 20.60 -8.33 -11.30
C ARG A 86 21.15 -9.00 -10.04
N VAL A 87 21.19 -8.29 -8.91
CA VAL A 87 21.58 -8.86 -7.61
C VAL A 87 20.64 -10.00 -7.23
N LEU A 88 19.31 -9.78 -7.29
CA LEU A 88 18.32 -10.83 -6.98
C LEU A 88 18.49 -12.09 -7.83
N LEU A 89 18.78 -11.94 -9.13
CA LEU A 89 19.08 -13.07 -10.01
C LEU A 89 20.34 -13.83 -9.59
N LEU A 90 21.37 -13.16 -9.07
CA LEU A 90 22.60 -13.81 -8.58
C LEU A 90 22.37 -14.57 -7.27
N LEU A 91 21.36 -14.18 -6.48
CA LEU A 91 20.99 -14.88 -5.25
C LEU A 91 20.23 -16.18 -5.53
N GLN A 92 19.72 -16.37 -6.76
CA GLN A 92 18.91 -17.53 -7.11
C GLN A 92 19.71 -18.84 -6.98
N GLY A 93 19.23 -19.74 -6.12
CA GLY A 93 19.84 -21.06 -5.91
C GLY A 93 20.98 -21.07 -4.89
N LEU A 94 21.30 -19.94 -4.25
CA LEU A 94 22.23 -19.93 -3.12
C LEU A 94 21.61 -20.59 -1.89
N PRO A 95 22.39 -21.34 -1.09
CA PRO A 95 21.91 -21.86 0.18
C PRO A 95 21.72 -20.71 1.19
N GLN A 96 20.86 -20.93 2.18
CA GLN A 96 20.49 -19.91 3.16
C GLN A 96 21.70 -19.30 3.88
N SER A 97 22.75 -20.10 4.16
CA SER A 97 23.97 -19.60 4.80
C SER A 97 24.70 -18.54 3.96
N GLU A 98 24.76 -18.74 2.64
CA GLU A 98 25.39 -17.77 1.74
C GLU A 98 24.54 -16.52 1.58
N LEU A 99 23.20 -16.64 1.58
CA LEU A 99 22.32 -15.48 1.63
C LEU A 99 22.56 -14.62 2.88
N CYS A 100 22.71 -15.24 4.05
CA CYS A 100 23.05 -14.53 5.29
C CYS A 100 24.42 -13.82 5.21
N ASN A 101 25.42 -14.46 4.59
CA ASN A 101 26.74 -13.85 4.39
C ASN A 101 26.64 -12.61 3.49
N VAL A 102 25.90 -12.70 2.38
CA VAL A 102 25.71 -11.58 1.45
C VAL A 102 24.96 -10.42 2.13
N ILE A 103 23.91 -10.71 2.91
CA ILE A 103 23.21 -9.68 3.69
C ILE A 103 24.18 -8.98 4.66
N THR A 104 24.97 -9.75 5.40
CA THR A 104 25.96 -9.22 6.34
C THR A 104 27.00 -8.32 5.65
N ASP A 105 27.46 -8.70 4.47
CA ASP A 105 28.42 -7.92 3.69
C ASP A 105 27.80 -6.62 3.15
N LEU A 106 26.53 -6.65 2.73
CA LEU A 106 25.80 -5.47 2.27
C LEU A 106 25.55 -4.50 3.43
N GLU A 107 25.16 -5.00 4.61
CA GLU A 107 24.98 -4.20 5.82
C GLU A 107 26.28 -3.51 6.24
N ARG A 108 27.41 -4.23 6.20
CA ARG A 108 28.73 -3.67 6.49
C ARG A 108 29.10 -2.55 5.52
N ARG A 109 28.92 -2.76 4.21
CA ARG A 109 29.17 -1.74 3.20
C ARG A 109 28.30 -0.49 3.41
N ARG A 110 27.03 -0.68 3.78
CA ARG A 110 26.14 0.45 4.12
C ARG A 110 26.67 1.23 5.32
N ALA A 111 27.12 0.54 6.37
CA ALA A 111 27.71 1.17 7.54
C ALA A 111 28.99 1.94 7.20
N ASP A 112 29.88 1.37 6.39
CA ASP A 112 31.13 2.01 5.94
C ASP A 112 30.85 3.29 5.11
N LEU A 113 29.74 3.32 4.38
CA LEU A 113 29.26 4.47 3.61
C LEU A 113 28.42 5.47 4.43
N GLY A 114 28.17 5.19 5.72
CA GLY A 114 27.33 6.03 6.59
C GLY A 114 25.84 6.01 6.21
N LEU A 115 25.38 4.99 5.48
CA LEU A 115 23.99 4.85 5.07
C LEU A 115 23.12 4.29 6.22
N PRO A 116 21.84 4.67 6.31
CA PRO A 116 20.94 4.16 7.34
C PRO A 116 20.75 2.64 7.20
N GLN A 117 20.53 1.95 8.33
CA GLN A 117 20.22 0.54 8.33
C GLN A 117 18.83 0.30 7.69
N VAL A 118 18.72 -0.75 6.88
CA VAL A 118 17.42 -1.19 6.35
C VAL A 118 16.73 -1.93 7.49
N GLY A 119 15.60 -1.40 7.97
CA GLY A 119 14.92 -1.95 9.13
C GLY A 119 14.23 -3.29 8.83
N ASP A 120 14.14 -4.16 9.85
CA ASP A 120 13.27 -5.32 9.85
C ASP A 120 11.81 -4.85 9.72
N THR A 121 11.23 -4.93 8.53
CA THR A 121 9.80 -4.67 8.27
C THR A 121 8.87 -5.67 8.97
N SER A 122 9.41 -6.68 9.65
CA SER A 122 8.67 -7.78 10.26
C SER A 122 8.04 -7.49 11.64
N ARG A 123 7.95 -6.22 12.08
CA ARG A 123 7.37 -5.90 13.41
C ARG A 123 6.39 -4.74 13.45
N ALA A 124 5.52 -4.62 12.45
CA ALA A 124 4.25 -3.93 12.65
C ALA A 124 3.28 -4.86 13.39
N THR A 125 3.33 -4.86 14.72
CA THR A 125 2.30 -5.50 15.56
C THR A 125 0.94 -4.93 15.21
N GLY A 126 0.14 -5.69 14.45
CA GLY A 126 -1.23 -5.35 14.11
C GLY A 126 -2.04 -5.09 15.39
N LYS A 127 -2.34 -3.82 15.67
CA LYS A 127 -3.38 -3.47 16.63
C LYS A 127 -4.70 -3.98 16.05
N ARG A 128 -5.11 -5.18 16.48
CA ARG A 128 -6.44 -5.74 16.25
C ARG A 128 -7.48 -4.63 16.42
N ARG A 129 -8.03 -4.17 15.30
CA ARG A 129 -9.11 -3.19 15.25
C ARG A 129 -10.28 -3.84 15.99
N ARG A 130 -10.51 -3.43 17.25
CA ARG A 130 -11.62 -3.91 18.07
C ARG A 130 -12.88 -3.72 17.23
N ARG A 131 -13.57 -4.83 16.94
CA ARG A 131 -14.91 -4.79 16.32
C ARG A 131 -15.76 -3.85 17.17
N ARG A 132 -16.16 -2.71 16.61
CA ARG A 132 -17.15 -1.82 17.21
C ARG A 132 -18.40 -2.65 17.52
N SER A 133 -18.90 -2.55 18.75
CA SER A 133 -20.11 -3.29 19.12
C SER A 133 -21.30 -2.76 18.30
N ARG A 134 -22.33 -3.59 18.12
CA ARG A 134 -23.53 -3.23 17.35
C ARG A 134 -24.16 -1.92 17.82
N ASP A 135 -24.06 -1.62 19.11
CA ASP A 135 -24.59 -0.39 19.70
C ASP A 135 -23.83 0.86 19.27
N GLU A 136 -22.52 0.76 19.05
CA GLU A 136 -21.67 1.86 18.60
C GLU A 136 -21.91 2.18 17.12
N ALA A 137 -22.17 1.14 16.30
CA ALA A 137 -22.57 1.31 14.91
C ALA A 137 -23.99 1.92 14.78
N ALA A 138 -24.90 1.56 15.68
CA ALA A 138 -26.26 2.10 15.70
C ALA A 138 -26.30 3.59 16.08
N ARG A 139 -25.47 4.02 17.04
CA ARG A 139 -25.37 5.46 17.40
C ARG A 139 -24.81 6.31 16.27
N TYR A 140 -23.77 5.82 15.59
CA TYR A 140 -23.22 6.54 14.43
C TYR A 140 -24.22 6.66 13.27
N ALA A 141 -25.07 5.64 13.07
CA ALA A 141 -26.12 5.69 12.05
C ALA A 141 -27.26 6.65 12.41
N ALA A 142 -27.57 6.81 13.71
CA ALA A 142 -28.57 7.77 14.19
C ALA A 142 -28.06 9.22 14.06
N ASP A 143 -26.81 9.49 14.45
CA ASP A 143 -26.20 10.82 14.34
C ASP A 143 -26.07 11.28 12.87
N ALA A 144 -25.89 10.35 11.93
CA ALA A 144 -25.83 10.65 10.51
C ALA A 144 -27.20 11.00 9.88
N LEU A 145 -28.31 10.69 10.56
CA LEU A 145 -29.67 11.02 10.12
C LEU A 145 -30.21 12.32 10.72
N GLU A 146 -29.70 12.77 11.88
CA GLU A 146 -30.09 14.05 12.52
C GLU A 146 -29.36 15.28 11.94
N GLY A 147 -28.35 15.08 11.09
CA GLY A 147 -27.56 16.16 10.48
C GLY A 147 -28.05 16.66 9.11
N LEU A 148 -29.32 16.47 8.76
CA LEU A 148 -29.94 16.91 7.50
C LEU A 148 -30.77 18.18 7.68
#